data_AF-A0A060Z507-F1
#
_entry.id   AF-A0A060Z507-F1
#
_cell.length_a   1.000
_cell.length_b   1.000
_cell.length_c   1.000
_cell.angle_alpha   90.00
_cell.angle_beta   90.00
_cell.angle_gamma   90.00
#
_symmetry.space_group_name_H-M   'P 1'
#
loop_
_entity.id
_entity.type
_entity.pdbx_description
1 polymer ?
#
loop_
_entity_poly.entity_id
_entity_poly.type
_entity_poly.pdbx_seq_one_letter_code
_entity_poly.pdbx_strand_id
1 'polypeptide(L)'
;VPSRPARYSVPAEEKVKLDKVVHTLLQANGTPGLEMLEKNIMISPEVLCQEGIKVHRTVQQSGQFVVCFPGTFVSKVCCGYSVSETVHFATPQWMNLGYEASKDLKCRHIAKPFSMEKLLYQIATAESKRENGHLLTTISALLKDLRNIEMRQRQELYEAGLLSSARYGTHDNNLVPGDGRKKPRKWLALESSERRCQTCQHLCYLSMVVQENENVVFCLECALRYVENHKSCRGLKMMYRYDEEQINSLVKQVCGKALGKTTEKCNGASPFKPPPKRGPRKRATVEVSLSRLSSHLSPAAVS
;
A
#
# COMPACT_ATOMS: atom_id res chain seq x y z
N VAL A 1 -20.45 -10.65 -31.81
CA VAL A 1 -19.15 -11.09 -31.25
C VAL A 1 -18.78 -10.13 -30.12
N PRO A 2 -18.43 -10.60 -28.91
CA PRO A 2 -17.94 -9.72 -27.85
C PRO A 2 -16.77 -8.89 -28.38
N SER A 3 -16.78 -7.59 -28.11
CA SER A 3 -15.66 -6.74 -28.48
C SER A 3 -14.41 -7.16 -27.73
N ARG A 4 -13.26 -6.99 -28.39
CA ARG A 4 -11.96 -7.34 -27.84
C ARG A 4 -11.30 -6.08 -27.29
N PRO A 5 -11.31 -5.84 -25.96
CA PRO A 5 -10.75 -4.61 -25.42
C PRO A 5 -9.25 -4.54 -25.71
N ALA A 6 -8.83 -3.40 -26.25
CA ALA A 6 -7.42 -3.08 -26.43
C ALA A 6 -6.90 -2.46 -25.13
N ARG A 7 -5.75 -2.95 -24.67
CA ARG A 7 -5.02 -2.36 -23.55
C ARG A 7 -3.71 -1.80 -24.03
N TYR A 8 -3.40 -0.60 -23.56
CA TYR A 8 -2.13 0.07 -23.75
C TYR A 8 -1.40 0.15 -22.42
N SER A 9 -0.09 -0.01 -22.44
CA SER A 9 0.73 0.13 -21.24
C SER A 9 2.05 0.83 -21.52
N VAL A 10 2.42 1.72 -20.60
CA VAL A 10 3.73 2.37 -20.56
C VAL A 10 4.51 1.80 -19.37
N PRO A 11 5.72 1.24 -19.57
CA PRO A 11 6.55 0.70 -18.50
C PRO A 11 6.89 1.74 -17.43
N ALA A 12 7.17 1.29 -16.21
CA ALA A 12 7.45 2.17 -15.08
C ALA A 12 8.71 3.02 -15.29
N GLU A 13 9.68 2.51 -16.05
CA GLU A 13 10.95 3.18 -16.37
C GLU A 13 10.74 4.45 -17.19
N GLU A 14 9.64 4.53 -17.94
CA GLU A 14 9.30 5.71 -18.75
C GLU A 14 8.60 6.81 -17.94
N LYS A 15 8.35 6.62 -16.62
CA LYS A 15 7.64 7.59 -15.77
C LYS A 15 8.17 9.03 -15.93
N VAL A 16 9.49 9.19 -15.92
CA VAL A 16 10.12 10.53 -15.99
C VAL A 16 9.91 11.18 -17.36
N LYS A 17 9.96 10.41 -18.45
CA LYS A 17 9.69 10.94 -19.78
C LYS A 17 8.21 11.24 -19.96
N LEU A 18 7.35 10.34 -19.50
CA LEU A 18 5.91 10.51 -19.53
C LEU A 18 5.49 11.78 -18.79
N ASP A 19 6.04 12.03 -17.60
CA ASP A 19 5.76 13.26 -16.85
C ASP A 19 6.11 14.53 -17.62
N LYS A 20 7.27 14.56 -18.29
CA LYS A 20 7.68 15.69 -19.14
C LYS A 20 6.77 15.88 -20.34
N VAL A 21 6.43 14.80 -21.04
CA VAL A 21 5.56 14.85 -22.21
C VAL A 21 4.17 15.33 -21.81
N VAL A 22 3.61 14.79 -20.73
CA VAL A 22 2.31 15.22 -20.21
C VAL A 22 2.35 16.68 -19.76
N HIS A 23 3.42 17.10 -19.09
CA HIS A 23 3.61 18.50 -18.68
C HIS A 23 3.57 19.46 -19.88
N THR A 24 4.27 19.11 -20.96
CA THR A 24 4.28 19.90 -22.20
C THR A 24 2.90 19.89 -22.88
N LEU A 25 2.29 18.72 -23.02
CA LEU A 25 1.00 18.55 -23.70
C LEU A 25 -0.15 19.26 -22.97
N LEU A 26 -0.15 19.21 -21.63
CA LEU A 26 -1.19 19.81 -20.80
C LEU A 26 -0.87 21.26 -20.39
N GLN A 27 0.23 21.82 -20.87
CA GLN A 27 0.71 23.17 -20.50
C GLN A 27 0.68 23.37 -18.98
N ALA A 28 1.26 22.40 -18.27
CA ALA A 28 1.25 22.39 -16.83
C ALA A 28 2.14 23.53 -16.30
N ASN A 29 1.51 24.63 -15.88
CA ASN A 29 2.20 25.87 -15.47
C ASN A 29 2.90 25.73 -14.11
N GLY A 30 3.99 24.95 -14.05
CA GLY A 30 4.77 24.71 -12.83
C GLY A 30 4.29 23.52 -11.98
N THR A 31 3.23 22.82 -12.41
CA THR A 31 2.74 21.59 -11.80
C THR A 31 3.33 20.38 -12.54
N PRO A 32 3.80 19.32 -11.87
CA PRO A 32 4.22 18.09 -12.55
C PRO A 32 3.12 17.54 -13.49
N GLY A 33 3.50 17.07 -14.67
CA GLY A 33 2.53 16.68 -15.70
C GLY A 33 1.58 15.57 -15.22
N LEU A 34 2.11 14.55 -14.53
CA LEU A 34 1.33 13.45 -13.98
C LEU A 34 0.43 13.86 -12.80
N GLU A 35 0.61 15.04 -12.21
CA GLU A 35 -0.34 15.59 -11.24
C GLU A 35 -1.59 16.15 -11.92
N MET A 36 -1.44 16.68 -13.13
CA MET A 36 -2.55 17.20 -13.93
C MET A 36 -3.28 16.11 -14.73
N LEU A 37 -2.69 14.92 -14.84
CA LEU A 37 -3.29 13.82 -15.58
C LEU A 37 -4.49 13.23 -14.80
N GLU A 38 -5.66 13.81 -15.00
CA GLU A 38 -6.91 13.27 -14.48
C GLU A 38 -7.29 11.94 -15.16
N LYS A 39 -8.10 11.12 -14.47
CA LYS A 39 -8.53 9.79 -14.94
C LYS A 39 -9.26 9.80 -16.29
N ASN A 40 -9.76 10.95 -16.72
CA ASN A 40 -10.54 11.11 -17.94
C ASN A 40 -9.71 11.57 -19.14
N ILE A 41 -8.42 11.88 -18.96
CA ILE A 41 -7.55 12.36 -20.03
C ILE A 41 -6.94 11.15 -20.75
N MET A 42 -7.13 11.11 -22.07
CA MET A 42 -6.58 10.08 -22.95
C MET A 42 -5.57 10.72 -23.90
N ILE A 43 -4.32 10.25 -23.86
CA ILE A 43 -3.27 10.66 -24.79
C ILE A 43 -3.12 9.58 -25.86
N SER A 44 -3.06 9.98 -27.13
CA SER A 44 -2.86 9.04 -28.22
C SER A 44 -1.53 8.27 -28.05
N PRO A 45 -1.54 6.92 -28.11
CA PRO A 45 -0.31 6.13 -28.10
C PRO A 45 0.69 6.57 -29.17
N GLU A 46 0.23 7.05 -30.32
CA GLU A 46 1.07 7.51 -31.42
C GLU A 46 1.86 8.76 -31.03
N VAL A 47 1.23 9.71 -30.33
CA VAL A 47 1.88 10.91 -29.80
C VAL A 47 2.95 10.53 -28.77
N LEU A 48 2.65 9.60 -27.86
CA LEU A 48 3.63 9.11 -26.89
C LEU A 48 4.83 8.44 -27.58
N CYS A 49 4.59 7.63 -28.60
CA CYS A 49 5.66 6.98 -29.38
C CYS A 49 6.53 8.00 -30.14
N GLN A 50 5.94 9.06 -30.69
CA GLN A 50 6.67 10.14 -31.36
C GLN A 50 7.61 10.88 -30.41
N GLU A 51 7.19 11.06 -29.16
CA GLU A 51 8.00 11.62 -28.07
C GLU A 51 9.02 10.61 -27.47
N GLY A 52 9.18 9.43 -28.10
CA GLY A 52 10.16 8.43 -27.69
C GLY A 52 9.79 7.63 -26.44
N ILE A 53 8.51 7.62 -26.04
CA ILE A 53 8.00 6.80 -24.94
C ILE A 53 7.66 5.41 -25.47
N LYS A 54 8.15 4.38 -24.78
CA LYS A 54 7.82 2.99 -25.09
C LYS A 54 6.37 2.68 -24.70
N VAL A 55 5.52 2.45 -25.70
CA VAL A 55 4.13 2.02 -25.51
C VAL A 55 3.95 0.59 -25.99
N HIS A 56 3.33 -0.25 -25.17
CA HIS A 56 2.93 -1.60 -25.52
C HIS A 56 1.43 -1.67 -25.72
N ARG A 57 0.99 -2.56 -26.62
CA ARG A 57 -0.42 -2.83 -26.90
C ARG A 57 -0.70 -4.32 -26.84
N THR A 58 -1.82 -4.70 -26.23
CA THR A 58 -2.36 -6.05 -26.31
C THR A 58 -3.87 -6.03 -26.49
N VAL A 59 -4.42 -7.09 -27.08
CA VAL A 59 -5.86 -7.29 -27.26
C VAL A 59 -6.28 -8.47 -26.40
N GLN A 60 -7.05 -8.20 -25.34
CA GLN A 60 -7.48 -9.23 -24.41
C GLN A 60 -8.63 -10.05 -25.00
N GLN A 61 -8.44 -11.37 -25.11
CA GLN A 61 -9.49 -12.31 -25.51
C GLN A 61 -10.27 -12.84 -24.30
N SER A 62 -11.44 -13.42 -24.56
CA SER A 62 -12.23 -14.11 -23.53
C SER A 62 -11.40 -15.22 -22.88
N GLY A 63 -11.48 -15.33 -21.55
CA GLY A 63 -10.71 -16.30 -20.76
C GLY A 63 -9.24 -15.92 -20.52
N GLN A 64 -8.75 -14.80 -21.05
CA GLN A 64 -7.38 -14.33 -20.80
C GLN A 64 -7.30 -13.38 -19.61
N PHE A 65 -6.20 -13.50 -18.87
CA PHE A 65 -5.82 -12.56 -17.82
C PHE A 65 -4.82 -11.54 -18.37
N VAL A 66 -4.92 -10.29 -17.89
CA VAL A 66 -3.89 -9.28 -18.07
C VAL A 66 -3.40 -8.86 -16.70
N VAL A 67 -2.11 -9.07 -16.45
CA VAL A 67 -1.44 -8.68 -15.20
C VAL A 67 -0.72 -7.37 -15.42
N CYS A 68 -1.02 -6.38 -14.59
CA CYS A 68 -0.34 -5.08 -14.59
C CYS A 68 0.68 -5.05 -13.47
N PHE A 69 1.95 -4.80 -13.81
CA PHE A 69 3.01 -4.68 -12.80
C PHE A 69 2.99 -3.29 -12.14
N PRO A 70 3.43 -3.19 -10.87
CA PRO A 70 3.47 -1.91 -10.17
C PRO A 70 4.22 -0.82 -10.95
N GLY A 71 3.75 0.42 -10.88
CA GLY A 71 4.33 1.56 -11.60
C GLY A 71 4.04 1.63 -13.10
N THR A 72 3.40 0.60 -13.68
CA THR A 72 3.00 0.61 -15.09
C THR A 72 1.77 1.50 -15.29
N PHE A 73 1.83 2.43 -16.24
CA PHE A 73 0.65 3.20 -16.64
C PHE A 73 -0.17 2.38 -17.62
N VAL A 74 -1.49 2.33 -17.45
CA VAL A 74 -2.36 1.50 -18.27
C VAL A 74 -3.60 2.27 -18.73
N SER A 75 -4.02 2.00 -19.95
CA SER A 75 -5.29 2.49 -20.50
C SER A 75 -6.03 1.36 -21.21
N LYS A 76 -7.36 1.42 -21.23
CA LYS A 76 -8.24 0.42 -21.84
C LYS A 76 -9.22 1.12 -22.77
N VAL A 77 -9.28 0.68 -24.02
CA VAL A 77 -10.25 1.13 -25.02
C VAL A 77 -11.09 -0.06 -25.47
N CYS A 78 -12.41 0.12 -25.50
CA CYS A 78 -13.36 -0.93 -25.85
C CYS A 78 -14.39 -0.39 -26.85
N CYS A 79 -14.38 -0.89 -28.08
CA CYS A 79 -15.25 -0.41 -29.16
C CYS A 79 -16.53 -1.26 -29.32
N GLY A 80 -17.00 -1.90 -28.25
CA GLY A 80 -18.25 -2.65 -28.25
C GLY A 80 -18.52 -3.31 -26.89
N TYR A 81 -19.43 -4.29 -26.89
CA TYR A 81 -19.82 -4.97 -25.65
C TYR A 81 -18.69 -5.87 -25.11
N SER A 82 -18.31 -5.68 -23.85
CA SER A 82 -17.31 -6.47 -23.14
C SER A 82 -17.63 -6.46 -21.65
N VAL A 83 -17.45 -7.60 -20.99
CA VAL A 83 -17.52 -7.74 -19.53
C VAL A 83 -16.15 -8.19 -19.04
N SER A 84 -15.62 -7.50 -18.03
CA SER A 84 -14.33 -7.83 -17.43
C SER A 84 -14.34 -7.50 -15.94
N GLU A 85 -13.75 -8.37 -15.14
CA GLU A 85 -13.48 -8.12 -13.72
C GLU A 85 -12.02 -7.67 -13.53
N THR A 86 -11.75 -6.92 -12.46
CA THR A 86 -10.39 -6.47 -12.12
C THR A 86 -10.22 -6.48 -10.61
N VAL A 87 -9.10 -7.05 -10.15
CA VAL A 87 -8.74 -7.12 -8.74
C VAL A 87 -7.32 -6.59 -8.55
N HIS A 88 -7.09 -5.91 -7.43
CA HIS A 88 -5.77 -5.48 -6.99
C HIS A 88 -5.26 -6.47 -5.94
N PHE A 89 -4.00 -6.88 -6.06
CA PHE A 89 -3.35 -7.77 -5.11
C PHE A 89 -1.92 -7.32 -4.85
N ALA A 90 -1.38 -7.70 -3.70
CA ALA A 90 -0.02 -7.37 -3.28
C ALA A 90 0.77 -8.66 -3.06
N THR A 91 1.97 -8.73 -3.63
CA THR A 91 2.96 -9.79 -3.34
C THR A 91 3.86 -9.34 -2.19
N PRO A 92 4.63 -10.25 -1.54
CA PRO A 92 5.64 -9.85 -0.56
C PRO A 92 6.59 -8.77 -1.09
N GLN A 93 7.02 -8.87 -2.34
CA GLN A 93 7.93 -7.91 -2.99
C GLN A 93 7.29 -6.54 -3.20
N TRP A 94 5.96 -6.49 -3.34
CA TRP A 94 5.22 -5.23 -3.45
C TRP A 94 5.38 -4.35 -2.22
N MET A 95 5.64 -4.92 -1.03
CA MET A 95 5.76 -4.15 0.22
C MET A 95 6.79 -3.01 0.14
N ASN A 96 7.92 -3.23 -0.54
CA ASN A 96 8.93 -2.19 -0.73
C ASN A 96 8.40 -1.05 -1.62
N LEU A 97 7.77 -1.41 -2.74
CA LEU A 97 7.21 -0.46 -3.69
C LEU A 97 6.03 0.32 -3.07
N GLY A 98 5.16 -0.36 -2.34
CA GLY A 98 4.03 0.25 -1.63
C GLY A 98 4.48 1.20 -0.51
N TYR A 99 5.59 0.89 0.17
CA TYR A 99 6.15 1.75 1.19
C TYR A 99 6.71 3.06 0.60
N GLU A 100 7.48 2.96 -0.48
CA GLU A 100 8.00 4.14 -1.20
C GLU A 100 6.88 4.95 -1.88
N ALA A 101 5.91 4.28 -2.50
CA ALA A 101 4.73 4.95 -3.04
C ALA A 101 3.94 5.69 -1.95
N SER A 102 3.87 5.15 -0.73
CA SER A 102 3.27 5.85 0.40
C SER A 102 4.06 7.10 0.79
N LYS A 103 5.39 7.10 0.74
CA LYS A 103 6.20 8.31 0.98
C LYS A 103 5.94 9.37 -0.12
N ASP A 104 5.92 8.95 -1.39
CA ASP A 104 5.63 9.83 -2.54
C ASP A 104 4.24 10.48 -2.43
N LEU A 105 3.20 9.68 -2.16
CA LEU A 105 1.84 10.18 -1.99
C LEU A 105 1.72 11.17 -0.82
N LYS A 106 2.47 10.96 0.28
CA LYS A 106 2.52 11.91 1.40
C LYS A 106 3.16 13.23 0.97
N CYS A 107 4.27 13.18 0.23
CA CYS A 107 4.96 14.37 -0.29
C CYS A 107 4.07 15.18 -1.23
N ARG A 108 3.29 14.50 -2.07
CA ARG A 108 2.33 15.11 -3.02
C ARG A 108 0.98 15.46 -2.42
N HIS A 109 0.79 15.28 -1.10
CA HIS A 109 -0.46 15.58 -0.40
C HIS A 109 -1.68 14.81 -0.94
N ILE A 110 -1.46 13.61 -1.51
CA ILE A 110 -2.52 12.77 -2.08
C ILE A 110 -3.06 11.82 -1.00
N ALA A 111 -4.40 11.83 -0.83
CA ALA A 111 -5.08 10.98 0.13
C ALA A 111 -4.92 9.49 -0.19
N LYS A 112 -4.38 8.74 0.76
CA LYS A 112 -4.19 7.28 0.65
C LYS A 112 -5.47 6.51 1.02
N PRO A 113 -5.73 5.37 0.37
CA PRO A 113 -6.87 4.52 0.71
C PRO A 113 -6.68 3.72 2.01
N PHE A 114 -5.43 3.52 2.48
CA PHE A 114 -5.14 2.85 3.74
C PHE A 114 -3.76 3.25 4.29
N SER A 115 -3.52 2.97 5.59
CA SER A 115 -2.23 3.22 6.24
C SER A 115 -1.21 2.10 5.99
N MET A 116 -0.11 2.40 5.31
CA MET A 116 1.03 1.48 5.14
C MET A 116 1.68 1.11 6.48
N GLU A 117 1.68 2.01 7.45
CA GLU A 117 2.21 1.76 8.80
C GLU A 117 1.39 0.67 9.50
N LYS A 118 0.05 0.81 9.46
CA LYS A 118 -0.89 -0.18 10.00
C LYS A 118 -0.69 -1.54 9.34
N LEU A 119 -0.62 -1.56 8.01
CA LEU A 119 -0.42 -2.78 7.23
C LEU A 119 0.88 -3.49 7.66
N LEU A 120 2.00 -2.76 7.71
CA LEU A 120 3.30 -3.32 8.12
C LEU A 120 3.26 -3.88 9.54
N TYR A 121 2.65 -3.17 10.49
CA TYR A 121 2.53 -3.64 11.88
C TYR A 121 1.65 -4.88 12.00
N GLN A 122 0.53 -4.94 11.28
CA GLN A 122 -0.36 -6.09 11.29
C GLN A 122 0.30 -7.33 10.68
N ILE A 123 0.99 -7.18 9.54
CA ILE A 123 1.77 -8.26 8.92
C ILE A 123 2.87 -8.71 9.88
N ALA A 124 3.66 -7.78 10.44
CA ALA A 124 4.73 -8.10 11.39
C ALA A 124 4.21 -8.90 12.59
N THR A 125 3.08 -8.50 13.16
CA THR A 125 2.48 -9.17 14.33
C THR A 125 1.91 -10.55 13.96
N ALA A 126 1.17 -10.66 12.86
CA ALA A 126 0.54 -11.91 12.44
C ALA A 126 1.58 -12.94 11.99
N GLU A 127 2.54 -12.53 11.17
CA GLU A 127 3.52 -13.44 10.58
C GLU A 127 4.64 -13.79 11.57
N SER A 128 4.84 -12.97 12.61
CA SER A 128 5.68 -13.36 13.76
C SER A 128 5.07 -14.52 14.55
N LYS A 129 3.75 -14.62 14.63
CA LYS A 129 3.07 -15.77 15.27
C LYS A 129 3.10 -17.02 14.39
N ARG A 130 3.05 -16.85 13.06
CA ARG A 130 3.06 -17.93 12.06
C ARG A 130 4.46 -18.37 11.63
N GLU A 131 5.50 -17.68 12.10
CA GLU A 131 6.91 -17.98 11.83
C GLU A 131 7.29 -17.98 10.34
N ASN A 132 6.66 -17.10 9.57
CA ASN A 132 6.93 -16.93 8.14
C ASN A 132 8.20 -16.10 7.91
N GLY A 133 9.35 -16.74 8.07
CA GLY A 133 10.67 -16.10 7.98
C GLY A 133 10.93 -15.34 6.67
N HIS A 134 10.41 -15.83 5.53
CA HIS A 134 10.60 -15.17 4.23
C HIS A 134 9.92 -13.79 4.18
N LEU A 135 8.65 -13.72 4.61
CA LEU A 135 7.91 -12.46 4.64
C LEU A 135 8.48 -11.51 5.71
N LEU A 136 8.83 -12.04 6.88
CA LEU A 136 9.48 -11.28 7.95
C LEU A 136 10.81 -10.66 7.50
N THR A 137 11.61 -11.41 6.74
CA THR A 137 12.87 -10.91 6.15
C THR A 137 12.58 -9.74 5.20
N THR A 138 11.58 -9.90 4.33
CA THR A 138 11.19 -8.88 3.34
C THR A 138 10.77 -7.57 4.00
N ILE A 139 9.99 -7.62 5.08
CA ILE A 139 9.49 -6.42 5.76
C ILE A 139 10.44 -5.88 6.85
N SER A 140 11.48 -6.62 7.23
CA SER A 140 12.35 -6.26 8.36
C SER A 140 13.05 -4.91 8.17
N ALA A 141 13.54 -4.62 6.95
CA ALA A 141 14.15 -3.34 6.62
C ALA A 141 13.13 -2.20 6.67
N LEU A 142 11.92 -2.41 6.13
CA LEU A 142 10.83 -1.43 6.14
C LEU A 142 10.37 -1.10 7.55
N LEU A 143 10.26 -2.12 8.42
CA LEU A 143 9.86 -1.94 9.80
C LEU A 143 10.93 -1.21 10.62
N LYS A 144 12.23 -1.45 10.34
CA LYS A 144 13.33 -0.69 10.94
C LYS A 144 13.29 0.77 10.52
N ASP A 145 13.09 1.06 9.24
CA ASP A 145 13.00 2.43 8.73
C ASP A 145 11.82 3.15 9.39
N LEU A 146 10.64 2.51 9.42
CA LEU A 146 9.44 3.04 10.05
C LEU A 146 9.66 3.37 11.54
N ARG A 147 10.28 2.45 12.30
CA ARG A 147 10.67 2.71 13.69
C ARG A 147 11.61 3.91 13.77
N ASN A 148 12.67 3.95 12.97
CA ASN A 148 13.68 5.01 13.07
C ASN A 148 13.08 6.39 12.77
N ILE A 149 12.18 6.46 11.79
CA ILE A 149 11.44 7.68 11.46
C ILE A 149 10.54 8.09 12.63
N GLU A 150 9.75 7.15 13.17
CA GLU A 150 8.85 7.40 14.29
C GLU A 150 9.62 7.92 15.52
N MET A 151 10.72 7.25 15.91
CA MET A 151 11.53 7.65 17.06
C MET A 151 12.13 9.04 16.87
N ARG A 152 12.71 9.30 15.69
CA ARG A 152 13.30 10.61 15.38
C ARG A 152 12.27 11.73 15.46
N GLN A 153 11.11 11.54 14.86
CA GLN A 153 10.06 12.57 14.83
C GLN A 153 9.44 12.82 16.21
N ARG A 154 9.30 11.79 17.05
CA ARG A 154 8.89 11.97 18.46
C ARG A 154 9.93 12.78 19.23
N GLN A 155 11.21 12.49 19.03
CA GLN A 155 12.31 13.19 19.68
C GLN A 155 12.39 14.67 19.24
N GLU A 156 12.33 14.94 17.94
CA GLU A 156 12.34 16.31 17.40
C GLU A 156 11.17 17.15 17.97
N LEU A 157 9.97 16.57 18.10
CA LEU A 157 8.83 17.26 18.71
C LEU A 157 9.01 17.51 20.21
N TYR A 158 9.60 16.56 20.93
CA TYR A 158 9.92 16.72 22.34
C TYR A 158 10.92 17.86 22.55
N GLU A 159 11.98 17.91 21.74
CA GLU A 159 12.98 18.98 21.72
C GLU A 159 12.38 20.34 21.33
N ALA A 160 11.39 20.36 20.45
CA ALA A 160 10.61 21.55 20.11
C ALA A 160 9.65 22.00 21.23
N GLY A 161 9.57 21.26 22.35
CA GLY A 161 8.81 21.62 23.55
C GLY A 161 7.42 20.97 23.66
N LEU A 162 7.10 19.99 22.81
CA LEU A 162 5.84 19.24 22.92
C LEU A 162 5.93 18.15 24.00
N LEU A 163 5.63 18.52 25.25
CA LEU A 163 5.71 17.61 26.39
C LEU A 163 4.41 16.85 26.68
N SER A 164 3.26 17.36 26.21
CA SER A 164 1.97 16.72 26.45
C SER A 164 1.78 15.53 25.52
N SER A 165 1.66 14.34 26.10
CA SER A 165 1.42 13.11 25.35
C SER A 165 0.38 12.21 26.02
N ALA A 166 -0.29 11.36 25.23
CA ALA A 166 -1.15 10.29 25.75
C ALA A 166 -1.28 9.12 24.78
N ARG A 167 -1.57 7.93 25.32
CA ARG A 167 -1.87 6.75 24.52
C ARG A 167 -3.29 6.82 23.94
N TYR A 168 -3.46 6.48 22.66
CA TYR A 168 -4.78 6.30 22.03
C TYR A 168 -4.93 4.91 21.42
N GLY A 169 -6.12 4.33 21.55
CA GLY A 169 -6.45 3.03 20.95
C GLY A 169 -5.98 1.84 21.78
N THR A 170 -6.84 1.35 22.65
CA THR A 170 -6.74 0.02 23.26
C THR A 170 -7.95 -0.80 22.84
N HIS A 171 -8.08 -1.14 21.54
CA HIS A 171 -9.15 -2.06 21.12
C HIS A 171 -8.92 -2.77 19.78
N ASP A 172 -7.69 -3.22 19.50
CA ASP A 172 -7.45 -4.11 18.34
C ASP A 172 -7.03 -5.54 18.74
N ASN A 173 -7.12 -5.93 20.02
CA ASN A 173 -7.01 -7.34 20.42
C ASN A 173 -7.79 -7.62 21.71
N ASN A 174 -8.77 -8.53 21.60
CA ASN A 174 -9.46 -9.30 22.63
C ASN A 174 -10.39 -8.57 23.61
N LEU A 175 -11.67 -8.89 23.45
CA LEU A 175 -12.67 -8.93 24.52
C LEU A 175 -12.10 -9.73 25.70
N VAL A 176 -11.70 -9.03 26.76
CA VAL A 176 -11.63 -9.59 28.11
C VAL A 176 -12.79 -8.97 28.87
N PRO A 177 -13.78 -9.74 29.36
CA PRO A 177 -14.82 -9.21 30.23
C PRO A 177 -14.21 -9.05 31.63
N GLY A 178 -13.65 -7.86 31.87
CA GLY A 178 -13.06 -7.47 33.15
C GLY A 178 -13.66 -6.15 33.61
N ASP A 179 -14.31 -6.23 34.77
CA ASP A 179 -15.14 -5.26 35.47
C ASP A 179 -14.54 -3.85 35.65
N GLY A 180 -15.41 -2.82 35.74
CA GLY A 180 -15.01 -1.49 36.22
C GLY A 180 -15.27 -0.31 35.28
N ARG A 181 -16.40 0.35 35.50
CA ARG A 181 -16.90 1.54 34.81
C ARG A 181 -15.91 2.73 34.79
N LYS A 182 -15.46 3.13 33.60
CA LYS A 182 -15.43 4.54 33.15
C LYS A 182 -15.89 4.57 31.69
N LYS A 183 -17.04 5.20 31.42
CA LYS A 183 -17.51 5.40 30.04
C LYS A 183 -16.40 6.13 29.26
N PRO A 184 -15.83 5.53 28.18
CA PRO A 184 -14.92 6.25 27.32
C PRO A 184 -15.63 7.49 26.79
N ARG A 185 -14.95 8.64 26.77
CA ARG A 185 -15.52 9.88 26.18
C ARG A 185 -16.03 9.55 24.77
N LYS A 186 -17.19 10.09 24.37
CA LYS A 186 -17.88 9.87 23.07
C LYS A 186 -16.97 9.91 21.83
N TRP A 187 -15.82 10.59 21.90
CA TRP A 187 -14.78 10.61 20.86
C TRP A 187 -14.20 9.22 20.53
N LEU A 188 -14.19 8.28 21.47
CA LEU A 188 -13.57 6.95 21.31
C LEU A 188 -14.43 5.91 20.57
N ALA A 189 -15.70 6.21 20.30
CA ALA A 189 -16.66 5.22 19.76
C ALA A 189 -17.01 5.41 18.27
N LEU A 190 -16.41 6.38 17.57
CA LEU A 190 -16.56 6.48 16.13
C LEU A 190 -15.49 5.62 15.44
N GLU A 191 -15.87 4.38 15.14
CA GLU A 191 -15.07 3.47 14.33
C GLU A 191 -14.71 4.10 12.97
N SER A 192 -13.50 3.75 12.52
CA SER A 192 -13.10 3.49 11.12
C SER A 192 -12.51 4.58 10.23
N SER A 193 -12.56 5.88 10.54
CA SER A 193 -11.82 6.88 9.75
C SER A 193 -10.48 7.23 10.41
N GLU A 194 -9.54 6.30 10.33
CA GLU A 194 -8.25 6.62 9.72
C GLU A 194 -7.87 8.13 9.80
N ARG A 195 -7.33 8.58 10.95
CA ARG A 195 -7.11 10.00 11.21
C ARG A 195 -6.05 10.56 10.25
N ARG A 196 -6.47 11.50 9.41
CA ARG A 196 -5.65 12.13 8.38
C ARG A 196 -5.00 13.38 8.92
N CYS A 197 -3.73 13.57 8.57
CA CYS A 197 -3.08 14.86 8.74
C CYS A 197 -3.78 15.89 7.85
N GLN A 198 -4.21 17.03 8.42
CA GLN A 198 -4.85 18.12 7.69
C GLN A 198 -3.98 18.64 6.53
N THR A 199 -2.66 18.70 6.75
CA THR A 199 -1.71 19.20 5.74
C THR A 199 -1.49 18.17 4.64
N CYS A 200 -0.89 17.01 4.94
CA CYS A 200 -0.41 16.06 3.93
C CYS A 200 -1.35 14.89 3.62
N GLN A 201 -2.55 14.86 4.21
CA GLN A 201 -3.53 13.77 4.04
C GLN A 201 -3.04 12.37 4.46
N HIS A 202 -1.89 12.30 5.15
CA HIS A 202 -1.29 11.06 5.65
C HIS A 202 -2.13 10.44 6.77
N LEU A 203 -2.30 9.13 6.68
CA LEU A 203 -3.02 8.33 7.66
C LEU A 203 -2.13 7.96 8.84
N CYS A 204 -2.32 8.68 9.94
CA CYS A 204 -1.48 8.58 11.12
C CYS A 204 -1.90 7.37 11.97
N TYR A 205 -1.08 6.32 11.98
CA TYR A 205 -1.39 5.09 12.70
C TYR A 205 -0.56 4.90 13.97
N LEU A 206 0.73 5.18 13.92
CA LEU A 206 1.63 5.03 15.07
C LEU A 206 1.47 6.19 16.05
N SER A 207 1.65 7.40 15.56
CA SER A 207 1.43 8.63 16.32
C SER A 207 0.89 9.76 15.47
N MET A 208 0.34 10.75 16.17
CA MET A 208 -0.15 11.99 15.61
C MET A 208 -0.08 13.09 16.66
N VAL A 209 -0.22 14.34 16.24
CA VAL A 209 -0.44 15.46 17.15
C VAL A 209 -1.87 15.97 16.94
N VAL A 210 -2.59 16.13 18.03
CA VAL A 210 -3.96 16.64 18.04
C VAL A 210 -3.97 18.04 18.64
N GLN A 211 -4.68 18.95 17.99
CA GLN A 211 -5.03 20.24 18.54
C GLN A 211 -6.46 20.18 19.06
N GLU A 212 -6.64 20.14 20.38
CA GLU A 212 -7.95 19.88 21.00
C GLU A 212 -8.98 20.97 20.69
N ASN A 213 -8.54 22.23 20.58
CA ASN A 213 -9.43 23.37 20.35
C ASN A 213 -10.11 23.34 18.96
N GLU A 214 -9.38 22.93 17.93
CA GLU A 214 -9.83 22.96 16.53
C GLU A 214 -10.21 21.58 15.99
N ASN A 215 -10.05 20.53 16.80
CA ASN A 215 -10.26 19.14 16.41
C ASN A 215 -9.40 18.72 15.18
N VAL A 216 -8.22 19.31 15.05
CA VAL A 216 -7.29 19.08 13.92
C VAL A 216 -6.25 18.02 14.28
N VAL A 217 -5.88 17.21 13.29
CA VAL A 217 -4.83 16.20 13.41
C VAL A 217 -3.67 16.54 12.47
N PHE A 218 -2.46 16.41 12.98
CA PHE A 218 -1.21 16.50 12.23
C PHE A 218 -0.41 15.20 12.35
N CYS A 219 0.26 14.80 11.27
CA CYS A 219 1.36 13.83 11.41
C CYS A 219 2.54 14.52 12.11
N LEU A 220 3.46 13.75 12.70
CA LEU A 220 4.54 14.31 13.51
C LEU A 220 5.39 15.32 12.73
N GLU A 221 5.70 15.03 11.47
CA GLU A 221 6.46 15.93 10.58
C GLU A 221 5.75 17.27 10.31
N CYS A 222 4.45 17.25 10.04
CA CYS A 222 3.69 18.49 9.82
C CYS A 222 3.46 19.24 11.13
N ALA A 223 3.34 18.52 12.24
CA ALA A 223 3.24 19.11 13.56
C ALA A 223 4.54 19.84 13.94
N LEU A 224 5.70 19.28 13.61
CA LEU A 224 7.00 19.93 13.85
C LEU A 224 7.08 21.24 13.08
N ARG A 225 6.77 21.21 11.78
CA ARG A 225 6.70 22.43 10.94
C ARG A 225 5.71 23.47 11.48
N TYR A 226 4.56 23.01 11.98
CA TYR A 226 3.57 23.89 12.62
C TYR A 226 4.16 24.57 13.87
N VAL A 227 4.79 23.80 14.77
CA VAL A 227 5.43 24.32 15.98
C VAL A 227 6.54 25.30 15.64
N GLU A 228 7.38 24.99 14.66
CA GLU A 228 8.48 25.85 14.22
C GLU A 228 8.00 27.18 13.65
N ASN A 229 6.88 27.19 12.92
CA ASN A 229 6.29 28.39 12.34
C ASN A 229 5.57 29.24 13.39
N HIS A 230 4.84 28.62 14.32
CA HIS A 230 4.07 29.33 15.35
C HIS A 230 4.85 29.63 16.63
N LYS A 231 6.05 29.06 16.78
CA LYS A 231 6.89 29.14 17.99
C LYS A 231 6.14 28.78 19.29
N SER A 232 5.16 27.88 19.18
CA SER A 232 4.32 27.49 20.31
C SER A 232 3.79 26.07 20.17
N CYS A 233 3.84 25.32 21.27
CA CYS A 233 3.20 24.01 21.42
C CYS A 233 1.86 24.08 22.17
N ARG A 234 1.35 25.29 22.46
CA ARG A 234 0.17 25.45 23.32
C ARG A 234 -1.06 24.82 22.67
N GLY A 235 -1.73 23.94 23.40
CA GLY A 235 -2.95 23.26 22.94
C GLY A 235 -2.68 22.06 22.01
N LEU A 236 -1.41 21.71 21.77
CA LEU A 236 -1.02 20.51 21.06
C LEU A 236 -0.77 19.36 22.03
N LYS A 237 -1.15 18.15 21.60
CA LYS A 237 -0.92 16.92 22.35
C LYS A 237 -0.54 15.79 21.42
N MET A 238 0.60 15.15 21.69
CA MET A 238 1.01 13.96 20.97
C MET A 238 0.18 12.76 21.41
N MET A 239 -0.48 12.09 20.47
CA MET A 239 -1.21 10.86 20.72
C MET A 239 -0.43 9.71 20.05
N TYR A 240 -0.11 8.66 20.81
CA TYR A 240 0.62 7.49 20.30
C TYR A 240 -0.13 6.18 20.57
N ARG A 241 0.01 5.19 19.69
CA ARG A 241 -0.59 3.85 19.85
C ARG A 241 0.30 2.91 20.64
N TYR A 242 1.60 2.93 20.33
CA TYR A 242 2.63 2.07 20.94
C TYR A 242 3.70 2.93 21.60
N ASP A 243 4.15 2.53 22.78
CA ASP A 243 5.35 3.12 23.39
C ASP A 243 6.62 2.67 22.64
N GLU A 244 7.74 3.31 22.96
CA GLU A 244 9.01 3.05 22.28
C GLU A 244 9.50 1.62 22.52
N GLU A 245 9.29 1.07 23.71
CA GLU A 245 9.68 -0.29 24.06
C GLU A 245 8.93 -1.33 23.22
N GLN A 246 7.61 -1.16 23.05
CA GLN A 246 6.75 -2.00 22.23
C GLN A 246 7.19 -1.97 20.77
N ILE A 247 7.47 -0.78 20.23
CA ILE A 247 7.96 -0.62 18.85
C ILE A 247 9.31 -1.33 18.69
N ASN A 248 10.24 -1.08 19.61
CA ASN A 248 11.57 -1.68 19.60
C ASN A 248 11.53 -3.21 19.73
N SER A 249 10.67 -3.72 20.61
CA SER A 249 10.47 -5.15 20.84
C SER A 249 9.95 -5.86 19.59
N LEU A 250 8.94 -5.30 18.93
CA LEU A 250 8.41 -5.87 17.68
C LEU A 250 9.49 -5.95 16.60
N VAL A 251 10.28 -4.88 16.42
CA VAL A 251 11.36 -4.87 15.44
C VAL A 251 12.42 -5.92 15.78
N LYS A 252 12.83 -6.03 17.05
CA LYS A 252 13.79 -7.05 17.51
C LYS A 252 13.27 -8.46 17.23
N GLN A 253 11.99 -8.72 17.53
CA GLN A 253 11.35 -10.01 17.29
C GLN A 253 11.35 -10.38 15.80
N VAL A 254 10.93 -9.45 14.92
CA VAL A 254 10.90 -9.68 13.47
C VAL A 254 12.31 -9.92 12.92
N CYS A 255 13.30 -9.14 13.38
CA CYS A 255 14.68 -9.28 12.94
C CYS A 255 15.32 -10.60 13.40
N GLY A 256 15.09 -11.02 14.65
CA GLY A 256 15.58 -12.30 15.15
C GLY A 256 15.04 -13.48 14.34
N LYS A 257 13.74 -13.44 14.01
CA LYS A 257 13.08 -14.48 13.19
C LYS A 257 13.48 -14.46 11.72
N ALA A 258 13.90 -13.31 11.18
CA ALA A 258 14.46 -13.20 9.84
C ALA A 258 15.86 -13.84 9.73
N LEU A 259 16.69 -13.68 10.76
CA LEU A 259 18.07 -14.18 10.80
C LEU A 259 18.15 -15.70 11.09
N GLY A 260 17.23 -16.24 11.89
CA GLY A 260 17.26 -17.65 12.31
C GLY A 260 17.16 -18.71 11.20
N LYS A 261 16.81 -18.32 9.96
CA LYS A 261 16.71 -19.25 8.81
C LYS A 261 17.71 -18.98 7.68
N THR A 262 18.49 -17.90 7.73
CA THR A 262 19.54 -17.67 6.72
C THR A 262 20.73 -18.60 6.95
N THR A 263 20.91 -19.12 8.16
CA THR A 263 22.02 -20.00 8.56
C THR A 263 21.78 -21.50 8.30
N GLU A 264 20.56 -21.95 7.97
CA GLU A 264 20.27 -23.37 7.74
C GLU A 264 20.37 -23.82 6.26
N LYS A 265 20.79 -22.93 5.33
CA LYS A 265 20.88 -23.25 3.89
C LYS A 265 22.27 -23.10 3.24
N CYS A 266 23.34 -23.15 4.02
CA CYS A 266 24.70 -23.29 3.51
C CYS A 266 25.46 -24.34 4.32
N ASN A 267 25.26 -25.62 4.04
CA ASN A 267 26.25 -26.68 4.21
C ASN A 267 25.78 -27.94 3.47
N GLY A 268 26.47 -28.29 2.38
CA GLY A 268 26.26 -29.56 1.67
C GLY A 268 26.32 -29.46 0.15
N ALA A 269 27.49 -29.10 -0.40
CA ALA A 269 27.81 -29.38 -1.80
C ALA A 269 28.51 -30.75 -1.89
N SER A 270 27.96 -31.67 -2.71
CA SER A 270 28.68 -32.83 -3.27
C SER A 270 27.82 -33.57 -4.32
N PRO A 271 28.41 -34.35 -5.25
CA PRO A 271 28.53 -33.95 -6.64
C PRO A 271 27.54 -34.62 -7.60
N PHE A 272 27.44 -34.03 -8.80
CA PHE A 272 26.80 -34.50 -10.02
C PHE A 272 26.66 -36.04 -10.17
N LYS A 273 25.41 -36.49 -10.42
CA LYS A 273 25.12 -37.73 -11.17
C LYS A 273 24.30 -37.39 -12.42
N PRO A 274 24.61 -37.98 -13.59
CA PRO A 274 23.90 -37.66 -14.83
C PRO A 274 22.51 -38.31 -14.87
N PRO A 275 21.56 -37.76 -15.67
CA PRO A 275 20.20 -38.27 -15.71
C PRO A 275 20.09 -39.54 -16.57
N PRO A 276 19.24 -40.52 -16.19
CA PRO A 276 18.94 -41.66 -17.05
C PRO A 276 18.01 -41.25 -18.20
N LYS A 277 18.27 -41.81 -19.38
CA LYS A 277 17.52 -41.57 -20.62
C LYS A 277 16.20 -42.39 -20.68
N ARG A 278 15.11 -41.65 -20.95
CA ARG A 278 13.88 -41.93 -21.73
C ARG A 278 12.93 -43.10 -21.40
N GLY A 279 11.63 -42.76 -21.42
CA GLY A 279 10.51 -43.57 -21.92
C GLY A 279 9.22 -42.73 -22.00
N PRO A 280 8.41 -42.81 -23.07
CA PRO A 280 7.30 -41.87 -23.30
C PRO A 280 6.07 -42.24 -22.45
N ARG A 281 5.51 -41.28 -21.71
CA ARG A 281 4.20 -41.44 -21.04
C ARG A 281 3.19 -40.42 -21.57
N LYS A 282 2.03 -40.95 -21.94
CA LYS A 282 0.91 -40.31 -22.63
C LYS A 282 0.32 -39.15 -21.79
N ARG A 283 -0.03 -38.07 -22.49
CA ARG A 283 -0.73 -36.89 -21.97
C ARG A 283 -2.17 -37.27 -21.62
N ALA A 284 -2.58 -37.13 -20.36
CA ALA A 284 -3.97 -37.21 -19.97
C ALA A 284 -4.61 -35.83 -20.13
N THR A 285 -5.58 -35.74 -21.04
CA THR A 285 -6.46 -34.58 -21.23
C THR A 285 -7.51 -34.61 -20.12
N VAL A 286 -7.64 -33.52 -19.36
CA VAL A 286 -8.76 -33.35 -18.43
C VAL A 286 -9.89 -32.67 -19.21
N GLU A 287 -10.91 -33.43 -19.59
CA GLU A 287 -12.20 -32.87 -20.03
C GLU A 287 -12.98 -32.37 -18.82
N VAL A 288 -13.47 -31.13 -18.89
CA VAL A 288 -14.41 -30.56 -17.93
C VAL A 288 -15.80 -30.65 -18.54
N SER A 289 -16.63 -31.55 -18.00
CA SER A 289 -18.02 -31.74 -18.43
C SER A 289 -18.90 -30.56 -18.01
N LEU A 290 -19.49 -29.89 -19.00
CA LEU A 290 -20.58 -28.92 -18.83
C LEU A 290 -21.90 -29.66 -18.63
N SER A 291 -22.29 -29.90 -17.39
CA SER A 291 -23.66 -30.31 -17.07
C SER A 291 -24.06 -29.86 -15.67
N ARG A 292 -24.72 -28.70 -15.62
CA ARG A 292 -25.81 -28.31 -14.69
C ARG A 292 -26.12 -26.82 -14.88
N LEU A 293 -26.81 -26.50 -15.97
CA LEU A 293 -27.67 -25.32 -16.04
C LEU A 293 -29.10 -25.84 -15.85
N SER A 294 -29.60 -25.74 -14.62
CA SER A 294 -31.05 -25.84 -14.37
C SER A 294 -31.56 -24.44 -14.10
N SER A 295 -32.58 -24.11 -14.88
CA SER A 295 -33.39 -22.91 -14.94
C SER A 295 -33.96 -22.46 -13.60
N HIS A 296 -33.77 -21.19 -13.25
CA HIS A 296 -34.79 -20.39 -12.56
C HIS A 296 -34.75 -18.95 -13.08
N LEU A 297 -35.61 -18.68 -14.05
CA LEU A 297 -36.08 -17.34 -14.39
C LEU A 297 -37.18 -16.95 -13.38
N SER A 298 -37.10 -15.74 -12.84
CA SER A 298 -38.26 -14.99 -12.34
C SER A 298 -37.99 -13.49 -12.48
N PRO A 299 -39.02 -12.66 -12.73
CA PRO A 299 -38.87 -11.38 -13.43
C PRO A 299 -38.91 -10.16 -12.51
N ALA A 300 -38.32 -9.07 -13.02
CA ALA A 300 -38.66 -7.66 -12.86
C ALA A 300 -38.85 -7.05 -11.46
N ALA A 301 -38.08 -6.00 -11.17
CA ALA A 301 -38.62 -4.77 -10.57
C ALA A 301 -37.79 -3.56 -11.02
N VAL A 302 -38.49 -2.63 -11.65
CA VAL A 302 -38.06 -1.28 -12.05
C VAL A 302 -38.07 -0.40 -10.81
N SER A 303 -36.99 0.38 -10.58
CA SER A 303 -36.94 1.74 -10.00
C SER A 303 -35.48 2.19 -9.95
#